data_AF-A0A929U5H4-F1
#
_entry.id   AF-A0A929U5H4-F1
#
_cell.length_a   1.000
_cell.length_b   1.000
_cell.length_c   1.000
_cell.angle_alpha   90.00
_cell.angle_beta   90.00
_cell.angle_gamma   90.00
#
_symmetry.space_group_name_H-M   'P 1'
#
loop_
_entity.id
_entity.type
_entity.pdbx_description
1 polymer ?
#
loop_
_entity_poly.entity_id
_entity_poly.type
_entity_poly.pdbx_seq_one_letter_code
_entity_poly.pdbx_strand_id
1 'polypeptide(L)'
;GYIVKGFFKAFRDNFFQATAIGLLAAALTVLLIADLLIVKGWFRAFFAAAAFLLYGMLLYVYPLQARFYNPVGRTIRNSLLMEIAAFPRTLLMMAVSALALVLIYFAGNYAVPIAILFGISVPAYLQAMIYVPYFKRLEEKDPQKQEEE
;
A
#
# COMPACT_ATOMS: atom_id res chain seq x y z
N GLY A 1 6.79 -6.70 30.16
CA GLY A 1 6.28 -6.13 28.89
C GLY A 1 6.99 -6.74 27.69
N TYR A 2 6.66 -7.98 27.33
CA TYR A 2 7.24 -8.70 26.20
C TYR A 2 6.71 -8.16 24.84
N ILE A 3 5.43 -7.78 24.80
CA ILE A 3 4.75 -7.21 23.62
C ILE A 3 5.40 -5.90 23.16
N VAL A 4 5.64 -4.96 24.09
CA VAL A 4 6.25 -3.66 23.77
C VAL A 4 7.68 -3.83 23.24
N LYS A 5 8.47 -4.71 23.87
CA LYS A 5 9.83 -5.02 23.39
C LYS A 5 9.80 -5.67 22.00
N GLY A 6 8.87 -6.59 21.76
CA GLY A 6 8.66 -7.22 20.44
C GLY A 6 8.31 -6.20 19.36
N PHE A 7 7.39 -5.28 19.65
CA PHE A 7 7.00 -4.22 18.73
C PHE A 7 8.19 -3.33 18.32
N PHE A 8 8.94 -2.80 19.29
CA PHE A 8 10.08 -1.91 18.98
C PHE A 8 11.21 -2.64 18.25
N LYS A 9 11.42 -3.93 18.53
CA LYS A 9 12.34 -4.76 17.74
C LYS A 9 11.87 -4.87 16.28
N ALA A 10 10.62 -5.30 16.06
CA ALA A 10 10.06 -5.43 14.72
C ALA A 10 10.02 -4.09 13.96
N PHE A 11 9.71 -2.99 14.66
CA PHE A 11 9.75 -1.65 14.09
C PHE A 11 11.15 -1.32 13.58
N ARG A 12 12.17 -1.44 14.42
CA ARG A 12 13.56 -1.15 14.03
C ARG A 12 14.03 -2.02 12.86
N ASP A 13 13.72 -3.31 12.90
CA ASP A 13 14.17 -4.26 11.89
C ASP A 13 13.49 -4.00 10.52
N ASN A 14 12.25 -3.50 10.52
CA ASN A 14 11.51 -3.17 9.30
C ASN A 14 11.64 -1.71 8.85
N PHE A 15 12.02 -0.78 9.73
CA PHE A 15 11.98 0.66 9.47
C PHE A 15 12.85 1.06 8.28
N PHE A 16 14.08 0.56 8.20
CA PHE A 16 14.99 0.87 7.10
C PHE A 16 14.49 0.34 5.76
N GLN A 17 13.98 -0.90 5.75
CA GLN A 17 13.42 -1.50 4.55
C GLN A 17 12.16 -0.75 4.09
N ALA A 18 11.26 -0.41 5.02
CA ALA A 18 10.03 0.31 4.74
C ALA A 18 10.33 1.73 4.22
N THR A 19 11.32 2.40 4.82
CA THR A 19 11.77 3.73 4.40
C THR A 19 12.41 3.69 3.02
N ALA A 20 13.27 2.71 2.73
CA ALA A 20 13.87 2.56 1.41
C ALA A 20 12.83 2.32 0.32
N ILE A 21 11.85 1.44 0.57
CA ILE A 21 10.70 1.23 -0.33
C ILE A 21 9.91 2.52 -0.50
N GLY A 22 9.63 3.23 0.59
CA GLY A 22 8.85 4.48 0.57
C GLY A 22 9.53 5.59 -0.23
N LEU A 23 10.84 5.78 -0.07
CA LEU A 23 11.60 6.79 -0.82
C LEU A 23 11.63 6.47 -2.32
N LEU A 24 11.81 5.20 -2.68
CA LEU A 24 11.76 4.76 -4.07
C LEU A 24 10.36 4.96 -4.67
N ALA A 25 9.31 4.55 -3.95
CA ALA A 25 7.93 4.73 -4.39
C ALA A 25 7.55 6.21 -4.51
N ALA A 26 8.01 7.06 -3.59
CA ALA A 26 7.80 8.50 -3.65
C ALA A 26 8.48 9.12 -4.88
N ALA A 27 9.75 8.77 -5.14
CA ALA A 27 10.47 9.25 -6.32
C ALA A 27 9.77 8.84 -7.64
N LEU A 28 9.34 7.57 -7.74
CA LEU A 28 8.58 7.09 -8.90
C LEU A 28 7.22 7.79 -9.04
N THR A 29 6.53 8.04 -7.92
CA THR A 29 5.24 8.75 -7.92
C THR A 29 5.42 10.18 -8.45
N VAL A 30 6.45 10.90 -8.00
CA VAL A 30 6.75 12.26 -8.49
C VAL A 30 7.04 12.25 -9.99
N LEU A 31 7.86 11.31 -10.46
CA LEU A 31 8.20 11.16 -11.87
C LEU A 31 6.95 10.88 -12.72
N LEU A 32 6.12 9.92 -12.30
CA LEU A 32 4.90 9.57 -13.02
C LEU A 32 3.87 10.69 -13.04
N ILE A 33 3.75 11.47 -11.97
CA ILE A 33 2.89 12.66 -11.97
C ILE A 33 3.41 13.67 -13.00
N ALA A 34 4.71 13.95 -13.04
CA ALA A 34 5.29 14.86 -14.01
C ALA A 34 5.04 14.37 -15.46
N ASP A 35 5.27 13.10 -15.75
CA ASP A 35 4.99 12.51 -17.07
C ASP A 35 3.52 12.63 -17.45
N LEU A 36 2.59 12.35 -16.53
CA LEU A 36 1.14 12.43 -16.77
C LEU A 36 0.63 13.86 -17.00
N LEU A 37 1.35 14.88 -16.53
CA LEU A 37 1.04 16.29 -16.76
C LEU A 37 1.58 16.79 -18.11
N ILE A 38 2.70 16.25 -18.58
CA ILE A 38 3.40 16.72 -19.78
C ILE A 38 2.97 15.93 -21.03
N VAL A 39 2.89 14.60 -20.93
CA VAL A 39 2.74 13.67 -22.05
C VAL A 39 1.31 13.63 -22.57
N LYS A 40 1.15 13.58 -23.90
CA LYS A 40 -0.15 13.52 -24.59
C LYS A 40 -0.26 12.28 -25.48
N GLY A 41 -1.49 11.95 -25.85
CA GLY A 41 -1.79 10.81 -26.72
C GLY A 41 -1.55 9.46 -26.05
N TRP A 42 -1.21 8.46 -26.85
CA TRP A 42 -1.04 7.06 -26.45
C TRP A 42 0.01 6.83 -25.35
N PHE A 43 1.09 7.62 -25.32
CA PHE A 43 2.08 7.55 -24.24
C PHE A 43 1.49 7.89 -22.85
N ARG A 44 0.44 8.71 -22.78
CA ARG A 44 -0.24 9.01 -21.51
C ARG A 44 -0.90 7.75 -20.93
N ALA A 45 -1.42 6.86 -21.78
CA ALA A 45 -2.01 5.60 -21.33
C ALA A 45 -0.95 4.66 -20.74
N PHE A 46 0.26 4.64 -21.31
CA PHE A 46 1.38 3.88 -20.77
C PHE A 46 1.77 4.34 -19.37
N PHE A 47 1.95 5.65 -19.16
CA PHE A 47 2.26 6.20 -17.83
C PHE A 47 1.10 6.05 -16.84
N ALA A 48 -0.14 6.11 -17.31
CA ALA A 48 -1.31 5.85 -16.47
C ALA A 48 -1.36 4.39 -16.00
N ALA A 49 -1.01 3.44 -16.87
CA ALA A 49 -0.89 2.03 -16.49
C ALA A 49 0.26 1.81 -15.49
N ALA A 50 1.40 2.49 -15.68
CA ALA A 50 2.51 2.44 -14.71
C ALA A 50 2.12 3.02 -13.35
N ALA A 51 1.36 4.13 -13.32
CA ALA A 51 0.85 4.72 -12.08
C ALA A 51 -0.17 3.81 -11.39
N PHE A 52 -1.03 3.15 -12.15
CA PHE A 52 -1.97 2.14 -11.63
C PHE A 52 -1.22 1.00 -10.94
N LEU A 53 -0.21 0.43 -11.60
CA LEU A 53 0.61 -0.67 -11.06
C LEU A 53 1.43 -0.22 -9.84
N LEU A 54 2.00 0.98 -9.86
CA LEU A 54 2.71 1.51 -8.70
C LEU A 54 1.76 1.68 -7.51
N TYR A 55 0.55 2.20 -7.76
CA TYR A 55 -0.42 2.42 -6.70
C TYR A 55 -0.95 1.11 -6.13
N GLY A 56 -1.28 0.14 -6.97
CA GLY A 56 -1.72 -1.18 -6.53
C GLY A 56 -0.64 -1.91 -5.74
N MET A 57 0.61 -1.85 -6.18
CA MET A 57 1.77 -2.36 -5.43
C MET A 57 1.85 -1.76 -4.03
N LEU A 58 1.66 -0.44 -3.90
CA LEU A 58 1.73 0.26 -2.60
C LEU A 58 0.63 -0.20 -1.62
N LEU A 59 -0.52 -0.65 -2.12
CA LEU A 59 -1.60 -1.20 -1.27
C LEU A 59 -1.21 -2.53 -0.59
N TYR A 60 -0.26 -3.28 -1.15
CA TYR A 60 0.14 -4.60 -0.63
C TYR A 60 1.56 -4.64 -0.06
N VAL A 61 2.48 -3.77 -0.49
CA VAL A 61 3.90 -3.86 -0.12
C VAL A 61 4.12 -3.74 1.39
N TYR A 62 3.46 -2.80 2.06
CA TYR A 62 3.62 -2.59 3.50
C TYR A 62 2.91 -3.67 4.34
N PRO A 63 1.66 -4.08 4.03
CA PRO A 63 1.06 -5.23 4.69
C PRO A 63 1.89 -6.52 4.54
N LEU A 64 2.48 -6.76 3.37
CA LEU A 64 3.32 -7.93 3.12
C LEU A 64 4.63 -7.84 3.91
N GLN A 65 5.27 -6.68 3.94
CA GLN A 65 6.47 -6.47 4.74
C GLN A 65 6.21 -6.66 6.25
N ALA A 66 5.04 -6.23 6.75
CA ALA A 66 4.70 -6.36 8.16
C ALA A 66 4.39 -7.80 8.59
N ARG A 67 4.08 -8.69 7.65
CA ARG A 67 3.63 -10.07 7.91
C ARG A 67 4.65 -11.14 7.55
N PHE A 68 5.56 -10.84 6.61
CA PHE A 68 6.49 -11.82 6.07
C PHE A 68 7.93 -11.32 6.11
N TYR A 69 8.86 -12.19 6.50
CA TYR A 69 10.29 -11.90 6.52
C TYR A 69 10.91 -12.07 5.13
N ASN A 70 10.71 -11.07 4.26
CA ASN A 70 11.19 -11.07 2.89
C ASN A 70 12.18 -9.91 2.62
N PRO A 71 13.20 -10.12 1.77
CA PRO A 71 14.02 -9.03 1.28
C PRO A 71 13.20 -8.09 0.39
N VAL A 72 13.57 -6.81 0.36
CA VAL A 72 12.87 -5.72 -0.36
C VAL A 72 12.45 -6.11 -1.78
N GLY A 73 13.35 -6.67 -2.60
CA GLY A 73 13.03 -7.05 -3.98
C GLY A 73 11.94 -8.13 -4.08
N ARG A 74 11.90 -9.09 -3.15
CA ARG A 74 10.82 -10.09 -3.09
C ARG A 74 9.52 -9.47 -2.60
N THR A 75 9.58 -8.56 -1.63
CA THR A 75 8.39 -7.83 -1.14
C THR A 75 7.72 -7.02 -2.26
N ILE A 76 8.51 -6.33 -3.08
CA ILE A 76 8.02 -5.57 -4.24
C ILE A 76 7.42 -6.50 -5.31
N ARG A 77 8.13 -7.59 -5.65
CA ARG A 77 7.61 -8.55 -6.64
C ARG A 77 6.32 -9.22 -6.16
N ASN A 78 6.27 -9.63 -4.89
CA ASN A 78 5.11 -10.29 -4.32
C ASN A 78 3.91 -9.35 -4.21
N SER A 79 4.11 -8.07 -3.89
CA SER A 79 3.03 -7.09 -3.87
C SER A 79 2.43 -6.86 -5.26
N LEU A 80 3.24 -6.78 -6.32
CA LEU A 80 2.76 -6.74 -7.70
C LEU A 80 1.98 -8.01 -8.09
N LEU A 81 2.46 -9.19 -7.67
CA LEU A 81 1.74 -10.44 -7.91
C LEU A 81 0.41 -10.48 -7.17
N MET A 82 0.36 -9.98 -5.93
CA MET A 82 -0.87 -9.88 -5.14
C MET A 82 -1.87 -8.90 -5.74
N GLU A 83 -1.40 -7.78 -6.27
CA GLU A 83 -2.25 -6.82 -6.97
C GLU A 83 -3.02 -7.48 -8.12
N ILE A 84 -2.33 -8.30 -8.91
CA ILE A 84 -2.90 -9.04 -10.04
C ILE A 84 -3.77 -10.21 -9.55
N ALA A 85 -3.28 -10.99 -8.58
CA ALA A 85 -3.99 -12.16 -8.07
C ALA A 85 -5.26 -11.81 -7.29
N ALA A 86 -5.29 -10.65 -6.64
CA ALA A 86 -6.42 -10.12 -5.90
C ALA A 86 -7.03 -8.89 -6.57
N PHE A 87 -7.03 -8.84 -7.91
CA PHE A 87 -7.45 -7.68 -8.70
C PHE A 87 -8.80 -7.05 -8.26
N PRO A 88 -9.88 -7.81 -8.00
CA PRO A 88 -11.13 -7.22 -7.52
C PRO A 88 -10.99 -6.50 -6.16
N ARG A 89 -10.15 -7.03 -5.26
CA ARG A 89 -9.87 -6.40 -3.96
C ARG A 89 -8.99 -5.16 -4.14
N THR A 90 -8.03 -5.22 -5.05
CA THR A 90 -7.20 -4.07 -5.42
C THR A 90 -8.08 -2.92 -5.90
N LEU A 91 -8.99 -3.17 -6.85
CA LEU A 91 -9.92 -2.16 -7.35
C LEU A 91 -10.78 -1.58 -6.22
N LEU A 92 -11.25 -2.42 -5.30
CA LEU A 92 -12.05 -1.99 -4.16
C LEU A 92 -11.24 -1.09 -3.20
N MET A 93 -9.99 -1.45 -2.90
CA MET A 93 -9.10 -0.61 -2.09
C MET A 93 -8.74 0.72 -2.78
N MET A 94 -8.56 0.70 -4.10
CA MET A 94 -8.36 1.93 -4.89
C MET A 94 -9.62 2.80 -4.86
N ALA A 95 -10.81 2.20 -4.93
CA ALA A 95 -12.09 2.92 -4.83
C ALA A 95 -12.26 3.56 -3.45
N VAL A 96 -11.87 2.89 -2.37
CA VAL A 96 -11.85 3.46 -1.01
C VAL A 96 -10.99 4.73 -0.96
N SER A 97 -9.80 4.69 -1.55
CA SER A 97 -8.90 5.85 -1.59
C SER A 97 -9.43 6.98 -2.46
N ALA A 98 -9.98 6.65 -3.64
CA ALA A 98 -10.59 7.63 -4.52
C ALA A 98 -11.78 8.31 -3.85
N LEU A 99 -12.64 7.54 -3.16
CA LEU A 99 -13.76 8.08 -2.39
C LEU A 99 -13.28 9.02 -1.28
N ALA A 100 -12.21 8.66 -0.56
CA ALA A 100 -11.64 9.52 0.48
C ALA A 100 -11.18 10.86 -0.09
N LEU A 101 -10.48 10.86 -1.23
CA LEU A 101 -10.05 12.08 -1.91
C LEU A 101 -11.23 12.92 -2.41
N VAL A 102 -12.25 12.28 -2.98
CA VAL A 102 -13.48 12.95 -3.44
C VAL A 102 -14.21 13.61 -2.27
N LEU A 103 -14.38 12.90 -1.15
CA LEU A 103 -15.03 13.45 0.05
C LEU A 103 -14.27 14.66 0.61
N ILE A 104 -12.93 14.58 0.68
CA ILE A 104 -12.08 15.68 1.12
C ILE A 104 -12.23 16.89 0.18
N TYR A 105 -12.24 16.66 -1.14
CA TYR A 105 -12.40 17.72 -2.13
C TYR A 105 -13.75 18.45 -2.01
N PHE A 106 -14.86 17.70 -1.90
CA PHE A 106 -16.20 18.29 -1.84
C PHE A 106 -16.55 18.93 -0.49
N ALA A 107 -15.97 18.46 0.62
CA ALA A 107 -16.20 19.05 1.94
C ALA A 107 -15.51 20.42 2.12
N GLY A 108 -14.62 20.82 1.20
CA GLY A 108 -14.00 22.15 1.18
C GLY A 108 -13.28 22.50 2.48
N ASN A 109 -13.44 23.72 2.98
CA ASN A 109 -12.79 24.17 4.22
C ASN A 109 -13.27 23.41 5.47
N TYR A 110 -14.50 22.88 5.48
CA TYR A 110 -15.01 22.03 6.58
C TYR A 110 -14.32 20.67 6.63
N ALA A 111 -13.71 20.24 5.53
CA ALA A 111 -12.97 19.00 5.44
C ALA A 111 -11.64 19.05 6.21
N VAL A 112 -11.03 20.23 6.41
CA VAL A 112 -9.64 20.32 6.88
C VAL A 112 -9.43 19.66 8.26
N PRO A 113 -10.23 19.97 9.31
CA PRO A 113 -10.09 19.29 10.59
C PRO A 113 -10.36 17.78 10.49
N ILE A 114 -11.36 17.38 9.70
CA ILE A 114 -11.73 15.98 9.50
C ILE A 114 -10.64 15.22 8.75
N ALA A 115 -10.02 15.83 7.74
CA ALA A 115 -8.95 15.26 6.95
C ALA A 115 -7.67 15.11 7.78
N ILE A 116 -7.37 16.07 8.66
CA ILE A 116 -6.24 15.97 9.60
C ILE A 116 -6.45 14.81 10.58
N LEU A 117 -7.66 14.66 11.13
CA LEU A 117 -7.95 13.64 12.14
C LEU A 117 -8.17 12.24 11.54
N PHE A 118 -8.82 12.18 10.38
CA PHE A 118 -9.40 10.95 9.82
C PHE A 118 -9.02 10.66 8.35
N GLY A 119 -8.41 11.62 7.65
CA GLY A 119 -8.17 11.53 6.20
C GLY A 119 -7.22 10.41 5.79
N ILE A 120 -6.35 9.97 6.69
CA ILE A 120 -5.46 8.81 6.47
C ILE A 120 -5.99 7.58 7.21
N SER A 121 -6.43 7.74 8.46
CA SER A 121 -6.77 6.60 9.34
C SER A 121 -8.01 5.84 8.90
N VAL A 122 -9.08 6.53 8.47
CA VAL A 122 -10.33 5.87 8.03
C VAL A 122 -10.12 5.07 6.74
N PRO A 123 -9.53 5.63 5.66
CA PRO A 123 -9.26 4.85 4.46
C PRO A 123 -8.32 3.67 4.71
N ALA A 124 -7.27 3.86 5.51
CA ALA A 124 -6.34 2.79 5.86
C ALA A 124 -7.02 1.66 6.65
N TYR A 125 -7.93 1.99 7.57
CA TYR A 125 -8.72 1.00 8.30
C TYR A 125 -9.64 0.21 7.38
N LEU A 126 -10.36 0.89 6.48
CA LEU A 126 -11.23 0.24 5.49
C LEU A 126 -10.42 -0.69 4.57
N GLN A 127 -9.26 -0.24 4.09
CA GLN A 127 -8.32 -1.08 3.34
C GLN A 127 -7.89 -2.32 4.14
N ALA A 128 -7.57 -2.16 5.43
CA ALA A 128 -7.22 -3.29 6.29
C ALA A 128 -8.36 -4.31 6.39
N MET A 129 -9.61 -3.88 6.51
CA MET A 129 -10.75 -4.81 6.48
C MET A 129 -10.83 -5.64 5.19
N ILE A 130 -10.34 -5.10 4.08
CA ILE A 130 -10.36 -5.75 2.77
C ILE A 130 -9.19 -6.72 2.62
N TYR A 131 -7.97 -6.31 2.97
CA TYR A 131 -6.78 -7.15 2.75
C TYR A 131 -6.54 -8.16 3.87
N VAL A 132 -6.89 -7.88 5.14
CA VAL A 132 -6.59 -8.77 6.28
C VAL A 132 -7.13 -10.20 6.08
N PRO A 133 -8.39 -10.43 5.67
CA PRO A 133 -8.90 -11.79 5.43
C PRO A 133 -8.14 -12.53 4.32
N TYR A 134 -7.67 -11.79 3.32
CA TYR A 134 -6.88 -12.37 2.23
C TYR A 134 -5.48 -12.77 2.71
N PHE A 135 -4.82 -11.91 3.47
CA PHE A 135 -3.50 -12.20 4.05
C PHE A 135 -3.53 -13.37 5.06
N LYS A 136 -4.57 -13.49 5.89
CA LYS A 136 -4.72 -14.64 6.80
C LYS A 136 -4.67 -15.99 6.05
N ARG A 137 -5.36 -16.08 4.91
CA ARG A 137 -5.34 -17.29 4.06
C ARG A 137 -3.99 -17.56 3.41
N LEU A 138 -3.16 -16.54 3.23
CA LEU A 138 -1.81 -16.69 2.70
C LEU A 138 -0.86 -17.17 3.79
N GLU A 139 -0.99 -16.63 5.01
CA GLU A 139 -0.21 -17.04 6.18
C GLU A 139 -0.48 -18.50 6.57
N GLU A 140 -1.73 -18.96 6.50
CA GLU A 140 -2.08 -20.38 6.73
C GLU A 140 -1.35 -21.34 5.78
N LYS A 141 -0.96 -20.86 4.60
CA LYS A 141 -0.28 -21.64 3.56
C LYS A 141 1.23 -21.38 3.51
N ASP A 142 1.76 -20.52 4.39
CA ASP A 142 3.16 -20.12 4.39
C ASP A 142 4.03 -21.17 5.11
N PRO A 143 4.92 -21.88 4.41
CA PRO A 143 5.76 -22.91 5.01
C PRO A 143 6.67 -22.36 6.12
N GLN A 144 7.15 -21.11 5.98
CA GLN A 144 8.05 -20.50 6.96
C GLN A 144 7.37 -20.27 8.30
N LYS A 145 6.06 -20.00 8.28
CA LYS A 145 5.28 -19.75 9.49
C LYS A 145 4.88 -21.06 10.20
N GLN A 146 4.75 -22.15 9.45
CA GLN A 146 4.48 -23.49 9.97
C GLN A 146 5.71 -24.13 10.65
N GLU A 147 6.93 -23.68 10.31
CA GLU A 147 8.17 -24.14 10.97
C GLU A 147 8.46 -23.40 12.30
N GLU A 148 7.85 -22.23 12.53
CA GLU A 148 8.02 -21.41 13.74
C GLU A 148 6.98 -21.69 14.84
N GLU A 149 5.87 -22.38 14.52
CA GLU A 149 4.81 -22.83 15.45
C GLU A 149 5.00 -24.29 15.91
#